data_AF-A0A1I4ZDC8-F1
#
_entry.id   AF-A0A1I4ZDC8-F1
#
_cell.length_a   1.000
_cell.length_b   1.000
_cell.length_c   1.000
_cell.angle_alpha   90.00
_cell.angle_beta   90.00
_cell.angle_gamma   90.00
#
_symmetry.space_group_name_H-M   'P 1'
#
loop_
_entity.id
_entity.type
_entity.pdbx_description
1 polymer ?
#
loop_
_entity_poly.entity_id
_entity_poly.type
_entity_poly.pdbx_seq_one_letter_code
_entity_poly.pdbx_strand_id
1 'polypeptide(L)'
;MIRDPLLRAWGTLIVLSLGSTLISLWHWPPGFSAVAGMLILTFAWLKARVILSYYLGLNAAPFWRRGFGISLGIFCLLLLGLYLLPGLF
;
A
#
# COMPACT_ATOMS: atom_id res chain seq x y z
N MET A 1 19.86 -10.96 15.16
CA MET A 1 19.19 -11.19 13.86
C MET A 1 17.92 -10.35 13.66
N ILE A 2 16.99 -10.20 14.63
CA ILE A 2 15.78 -9.34 14.53
C ILE A 2 16.03 -7.81 14.60
N ARG A 3 17.29 -7.37 14.71
CA ARG A 3 17.66 -5.95 14.82
C ARG A 3 17.91 -5.28 13.46
N ASP A 4 18.00 -6.04 12.36
CA ASP A 4 18.22 -5.44 11.05
C ASP A 4 16.94 -4.76 10.54
N PRO A 5 16.97 -3.43 10.29
CA PRO A 5 15.80 -2.69 9.83
C PRO A 5 15.31 -3.20 8.46
N LEU A 6 16.22 -3.71 7.63
CA LEU A 6 15.89 -4.32 6.34
C LEU A 6 15.11 -5.63 6.49
N LEU A 7 15.52 -6.50 7.42
CA LEU A 7 14.86 -7.77 7.72
C LEU A 7 13.46 -7.55 8.30
N ARG A 8 13.30 -6.53 9.16
CA ARG A 8 11.98 -6.09 9.63
C ARG A 8 11.10 -5.62 8.48
N ALA A 9 11.61 -4.73 7.62
CA ALA A 9 10.88 -4.23 6.46
C ALA A 9 10.44 -5.35 5.52
N TRP A 10 11.32 -6.33 5.28
CA TRP A 10 11.00 -7.54 4.52
C TRP A 10 9.87 -8.35 5.17
N GLY A 11 9.93 -8.59 6.49
CA GLY A 11 8.86 -9.24 7.23
C GLY A 11 7.52 -8.50 7.11
N THR A 12 7.54 -7.16 7.18
CA THR A 12 6.34 -6.35 6.97
C THR A 12 5.76 -6.53 5.57
N LEU A 13 6.62 -6.60 4.53
CA LEU A 13 6.17 -6.83 3.16
C LEU A 13 5.54 -8.21 2.97
N ILE A 14 6.04 -9.23 3.65
CA ILE A 14 5.42 -10.57 3.65
C ILE A 14 4.02 -10.50 4.26
N VAL A 15 3.90 -9.91 5.46
CA VAL A 15 2.60 -9.78 6.13
C VAL A 15 1.60 -8.98 5.29
N LEU A 16 2.03 -7.86 4.71
CA LEU A 16 1.22 -7.06 3.80
C LEU A 16 0.79 -7.85 2.55
N SER A 17 1.68 -8.69 2.02
CA SER A 17 1.37 -9.51 0.83
C SER A 17 0.37 -10.61 1.17
N LEU A 18 0.57 -11.33 2.28
CA LEU A 18 -0.39 -12.33 2.76
C LEU A 18 -1.76 -11.69 3.02
N GLY A 19 -1.80 -10.54 3.68
CA GLY A 19 -3.04 -9.78 3.89
C GLY A 19 -3.75 -9.43 2.58
N SER A 20 -3.01 -8.92 1.59
CA SER A 20 -3.57 -8.62 0.27
C SER A 20 -4.10 -9.87 -0.45
N THR A 21 -3.38 -11.00 -0.37
CA THR A 21 -3.81 -12.27 -0.97
C THR A 21 -5.07 -12.82 -0.31
N LEU A 22 -5.17 -12.76 1.02
CA LEU A 22 -6.36 -13.18 1.76
C LEU A 22 -7.57 -12.33 1.36
N ILE A 23 -7.40 -11.01 1.24
CA ILE A 23 -8.46 -10.10 0.79
C ILE A 23 -8.90 -10.41 -0.65
N SER A 24 -7.96 -10.75 -1.54
CA SER A 24 -8.27 -11.12 -2.92
C SER A 24 -8.99 -12.46 -3.04
N LEU A 25 -8.69 -13.42 -2.17
CA LEU A 25 -9.35 -14.74 -2.15
C LEU A 25 -10.69 -14.73 -1.40
N TRP A 26 -10.92 -13.72 -0.57
CA TRP A 26 -12.16 -13.57 0.18
C TRP A 26 -13.34 -13.37 -0.78
N HIS A 27 -14.42 -14.11 -0.57
CA HIS A 27 -15.66 -13.91 -1.31
C HIS A 27 -16.40 -12.70 -0.74
N TRP A 28 -16.32 -11.58 -1.46
CA TRP A 28 -16.97 -10.34 -1.07
C TRP A 28 -18.47 -10.36 -1.42
N PRO A 29 -19.36 -9.94 -0.49
CA PRO A 29 -20.78 -9.80 -0.80
C PRO A 29 -21.01 -8.78 -1.93
N PRO A 30 -22.07 -8.94 -2.73
CA PRO A 30 -22.44 -7.96 -3.75
C PRO A 30 -22.63 -6.59 -3.11
N GLY A 31 -21.96 -5.56 -3.66
CA GLY A 31 -21.92 -4.20 -3.12
C GLY A 31 -20.66 -3.83 -2.33
N PHE A 32 -19.85 -4.81 -1.90
CA PHE A 32 -18.60 -4.54 -1.16
C PHE A 32 -17.33 -4.62 -2.01
N SER A 33 -17.45 -4.76 -3.34
CA SER A 33 -16.31 -4.76 -4.26
C SER A 33 -15.46 -3.49 -4.11
N ALA A 34 -16.12 -2.32 -3.98
CA ALA A 34 -15.47 -1.04 -3.74
C ALA A 34 -14.56 -1.06 -2.49
N VAL A 35 -15.02 -1.71 -1.42
CA VAL A 35 -14.27 -1.86 -0.16
C VAL A 35 -13.06 -2.77 -0.36
N ALA A 36 -13.22 -3.88 -1.09
CA ALA A 36 -12.12 -4.78 -1.41
C ALA A 36 -11.00 -4.05 -2.17
N GLY A 37 -11.34 -3.26 -3.20
CA GLY A 37 -10.36 -2.48 -3.96
C GLY A 37 -9.70 -1.38 -3.11
N MET A 38 -10.46 -0.67 -2.27
CA MET A 38 -9.91 0.32 -1.34
C MET A 38 -8.90 -0.32 -0.36
N LEU A 39 -9.22 -1.50 0.18
CA LEU A 39 -8.29 -2.24 1.03
C LEU A 39 -7.03 -2.64 0.27
N ILE A 40 -7.16 -3.27 -0.90
CA ILE A 40 -6.01 -3.68 -1.72
C ILE A 40 -5.10 -2.48 -2.04
N LEU A 41 -5.69 -1.35 -2.42
CA LEU A 41 -4.96 -0.13 -2.71
C LEU A 41 -4.22 0.41 -1.46
N THR A 42 -4.86 0.32 -0.30
CA THR A 42 -4.24 0.67 0.99
C THR A 42 -3.05 -0.23 1.30
N PHE A 43 -3.16 -1.55 1.08
CA PHE A 43 -2.05 -2.48 1.21
C PHE A 43 -0.91 -2.15 0.24
N ALA A 44 -1.22 -1.84 -1.02
CA ALA A 44 -0.23 -1.44 -2.02
C ALA A 44 0.51 -0.15 -1.61
N TRP A 45 -0.23 0.85 -1.11
CA TRP A 45 0.34 2.10 -0.61
C TRP A 45 1.29 1.87 0.57
N LEU A 46 0.89 1.03 1.54
CA LEU A 46 1.74 0.66 2.68
C LEU A 46 3.02 -0.05 2.23
N LYS A 47 2.94 -0.99 1.28
CA LYS A 47 4.11 -1.68 0.71
C LYS A 47 5.08 -0.68 0.06
N ALA A 48 4.56 0.24 -0.75
CA ALA A 48 5.37 1.27 -1.39
C ALA A 48 6.09 2.17 -0.36
N ARG A 49 5.41 2.56 0.74
CA ARG A 49 6.05 3.32 1.83
C ARG A 49 7.18 2.56 2.52
N VAL A 50 7.02 1.25 2.72
CA VAL A 50 8.07 0.40 3.31
C VAL A 50 9.29 0.33 2.37
N ILE A 51 9.07 0.11 1.07
CA ILE A 51 10.15 0.06 0.06
C ILE A 51 10.87 1.41 -0.03
N LEU A 52 10.14 2.51 -0.14
CA LEU A 52 10.72 3.85 -0.18
C LEU A 52 11.58 4.14 1.06
N SER A 53 11.08 3.80 2.24
CA SER A 53 11.77 4.16 3.49
C SER A 53 13.01 3.31 3.75
N TYR A 54 12.95 2.00 3.49
CA TYR A 54 14.00 1.06 3.92
C TYR A 54 14.88 0.53 2.79
N TYR A 55 14.34 0.38 1.57
CA TYR A 55 15.10 -0.15 0.43
C TYR A 55 15.75 0.97 -0.40
N LEU A 56 15.05 2.09 -0.58
CA LEU A 56 15.61 3.28 -1.24
C LEU A 56 16.44 4.16 -0.29
N GLY A 57 16.50 3.81 0.99
CA GLY A 57 17.32 4.53 1.97
C GLY A 57 16.83 5.96 2.28
N LEU A 58 15.61 6.34 1.87
CA LEU A 58 15.05 7.67 2.09
C LEU A 58 14.89 8.03 3.57
N ASN A 59 15.06 7.07 4.48
CA ASN A 59 15.14 7.37 5.91
C ASN A 59 16.32 8.28 6.28
N ALA A 60 17.40 8.29 5.49
CA ALA A 60 18.52 9.22 5.65
C ALA A 60 18.23 10.64 5.08
N ALA A 61 17.15 10.81 4.31
CA ALA A 61 16.81 12.05 3.61
C ALA A 61 15.32 12.43 3.84
N PRO A 62 14.98 13.05 4.99
CA PRO A 62 13.59 13.28 5.40
C PRO A 62 12.81 14.24 4.49
N PHE A 63 13.50 15.12 3.76
CA PHE A 63 12.88 16.01 2.78
C PHE A 63 12.33 15.23 1.59
N TRP A 64 13.17 14.41 0.96
CA TRP A 64 12.78 13.55 -0.17
C TRP A 64 11.71 12.54 0.22
N ARG A 65 11.79 11.98 1.43
CA ARG A 65 10.76 11.05 1.95
C ARG A 65 9.37 11.67 1.98
N ARG A 66 9.25 12.97 2.32
CA ARG A 66 7.96 13.68 2.31
C ARG A 66 7.45 13.91 0.90
N GLY A 67 8.30 14.36 -0.02
CA GLY A 67 7.94 14.59 -1.42
C GLY A 67 7.41 13.32 -2.09
N PHE A 68 8.14 12.21 -1.98
CA PHE A 68 7.69 10.91 -2.47
C PHE A 68 6.42 10.44 -1.77
N GLY A 69 6.31 10.62 -0.46
CA GLY A 69 5.10 10.25 0.30
C GLY A 69 3.85 10.99 -0.17
N ILE A 70 3.96 12.29 -0.44
CA ILE A 70 2.85 13.12 -0.94
C ILE A 70 2.49 12.71 -2.37
N SER A 71 3.47 12.61 -3.27
CA SER A 71 3.25 12.19 -4.66
C SER A 71 2.60 10.81 -4.74
N LEU A 72 3.09 9.85 -3.96
CA LEU A 72 2.52 8.51 -3.87
C LEU A 72 1.08 8.55 -3.33
N GLY A 73 0.80 9.39 -2.32
CA GLY A 73 -0.54 9.57 -1.78
C GLY A 73 -1.53 10.12 -2.80
N ILE A 74 -1.14 11.17 -3.53
CA ILE A 74 -1.96 11.76 -4.60
C ILE A 74 -2.20 10.72 -5.71
N PHE A 75 -1.18 9.98 -6.10
CA PHE A 75 -1.30 8.91 -7.10
C PHE A 75 -2.28 7.81 -6.65
N CYS A 76 -2.18 7.34 -5.40
CA CYS A 76 -3.14 6.38 -4.85
C CYS A 76 -4.57 6.96 -4.78
N LEU A 77 -4.75 8.22 -4.40
CA LEU A 77 -6.09 8.85 -4.41
C LEU A 77 -6.68 8.93 -5.81
N LEU A 78 -5.86 9.23 -6.81
CA LEU A 78 -6.27 9.25 -8.22
C LEU A 78 -6.72 7.85 -8.67
N LEU A 79 -5.92 6.82 -8.39
CA LEU A 79 -6.27 5.43 -8.70
C LEU A 79 -7.56 4.99 -7.99
N LEU A 80 -7.75 5.41 -6.73
CA LEU A 80 -8.99 5.14 -5.99
C LEU A 80 -10.19 5.81 -6.66
N GLY A 81 -10.06 7.07 -7.06
CA GLY A 81 -11.11 7.78 -7.80
C GLY A 81 -11.47 7.09 -9.11
N LEU A 82 -10.47 6.67 -9.88
CA LEU A 82 -10.66 5.88 -11.11
C LEU A 82 -11.35 4.55 -10.84
N TYR A 83 -11.02 3.89 -9.74
CA TYR A 83 -11.61 2.61 -9.36
C TYR A 83 -13.08 2.74 -8.92
N LEU A 84 -13.44 3.85 -8.25
CA LEU A 84 -14.79 4.08 -7.75
C LEU A 84 -15.72 4.69 -8.81
N LEU A 85 -15.19 5.36 -9.84
CA LEU A 85 -15.97 5.98 -10.93
C LEU A 85 -17.06 5.07 -11.52
N PRO A 86 -16.76 3.80 -11.89
CA PRO A 86 -17.77 2.90 -12.45
C PRO A 86 -18.89 2.51 -11.49
N GLY A 87 -18.66 2.60 -10.17
CA GLY A 87 -19.68 2.30 -9.16
C GLY A 87 -20.63 3.47 -8.87
N LEU A 88 -20.40 4.63 -9.49
CA LEU A 88 -21.23 5.84 -9.34
C LEU A 88 -22.26 6.01 -10.47
N PHE A 89 -22.17 5.22 -11.55
CA PHE A 89 -23.06 5.25 -12.72
C PHE A 89 -23.77 3.91 -12.88
#